data_AF-A0A538CKJ8-F1
#
_entry.id   AF-A0A538CKJ8-F1
#
_cell.length_a   1.000
_cell.length_b   1.000
_cell.length_c   1.000
_cell.angle_alpha   90.00
_cell.angle_beta   90.00
_cell.angle_gamma   90.00
#
_symmetry.space_group_name_H-M   'P 1'
#
loop_
_entity.id
_entity.type
_entity.pdbx_description
1 polymer ?
#
loop_
_entity_poly.entity_id
_entity_poly.type
_entity_poly.pdbx_seq_one_letter_code
_entity_poly.pdbx_strand_id
1 'polypeptide(L)'
;MAARGEPPYRAVQVWEWAARGVSGYAEMTNVPAELREELHRELPFSTLEVEQEQRARDGTVKTLFRTPDGHPVEGVLMRYRDGRRS
;
A
#
# COMPACT_ATOMS: atom_id res chain seq x y z
N MET A 1 9.76 -2.54 -13.85
CA MET A 1 10.85 -1.61 -14.24
C MET A 1 11.67 -2.16 -15.40
N ALA A 2 12.37 -3.29 -15.27
CA ALA A 2 13.16 -3.86 -16.37
C ALA A 2 12.36 -4.08 -17.67
N ALA A 3 11.13 -4.61 -17.58
CA ALA A 3 10.25 -4.79 -18.74
C ALA A 3 9.81 -3.47 -19.42
N ARG A 4 9.98 -2.32 -18.74
CA ARG A 4 9.70 -0.98 -19.26
C ARG A 4 10.96 -0.25 -19.76
N GLY A 5 12.13 -0.89 -19.72
CA GLY A 5 13.41 -0.22 -20.03
C GLY A 5 13.87 0.79 -18.98
N GLU A 6 13.19 0.86 -17.83
CA GLU A 6 13.54 1.78 -16.75
C GLU A 6 14.82 1.33 -16.02
N PRO A 7 15.70 2.26 -15.61
CA PRO A 7 16.88 1.93 -14.82
C PRO A 7 16.53 1.21 -13.51
N PRO A 8 17.39 0.29 -13.02
CA PRO A 8 17.09 -0.50 -11.82
C PRO A 8 16.74 0.33 -10.57
N TYR A 9 17.35 1.51 -10.41
CA TYR A 9 17.09 2.39 -9.27
C TYR A 9 15.65 2.90 -9.21
N ARG A 10 14.90 2.92 -10.33
CA ARG A 10 13.47 3.31 -10.34
C ARG A 10 12.62 2.35 -9.54
N ALA A 11 12.95 1.06 -9.53
CA ALA A 11 12.24 0.08 -8.71
C ALA A 11 12.43 0.38 -7.22
N VAL A 12 13.66 0.76 -6.84
CA VAL A 12 13.99 1.13 -5.46
C VAL A 12 13.22 2.37 -5.03
N GLN A 13 13.17 3.41 -5.86
CA GLN A 13 12.40 4.63 -5.55
C GLN A 13 10.92 4.34 -5.32
N VAL A 14 10.28 3.60 -6.23
CA VAL A 14 8.86 3.23 -6.09
C VAL A 14 8.63 2.40 -4.84
N TRP A 15 9.52 1.45 -4.55
CA TRP A 15 9.45 0.61 -3.34
C TRP A 15 9.57 1.44 -2.05
N GLU A 16 10.53 2.36 -1.98
CA GLU A 16 10.72 3.23 -0.82
C GLU A 16 9.47 4.07 -0.51
N TRP A 17 8.81 4.58 -1.55
CA TRP A 17 7.55 5.30 -1.37
C TRP A 17 6.42 4.39 -0.89
N ALA A 18 6.27 3.21 -1.48
CA ALA A 18 5.28 2.24 -1.04
C ALA A 18 5.50 1.83 0.43
N ALA A 19 6.74 1.59 0.83
CA ALA A 19 7.11 1.26 2.21
C ALA A 19 6.83 2.39 3.22
N ARG A 20 6.75 3.64 2.76
CA ARG A 20 6.33 4.80 3.58
C ARG A 20 4.82 4.92 3.73
N GLY A 21 4.04 4.13 2.99
CA GLY A 21 2.58 4.10 3.09
C GLY A 21 1.89 5.24 2.35
N VAL A 22 2.44 5.69 1.21
CA VAL A 22 1.72 6.64 0.33
C VAL A 22 0.41 6.02 -0.18
N SER A 23 -0.55 6.86 -0.54
CA SER A 23 -1.85 6.45 -1.08
C SER A 23 -1.83 6.15 -2.58
N GLY A 24 -0.78 6.56 -3.31
CA GLY A 24 -0.63 6.25 -4.72
C GLY A 24 0.62 6.81 -5.38
N TYR A 25 0.78 6.51 -6.68
CA TYR A 25 1.95 6.92 -7.46
C TYR A 25 2.14 8.44 -7.52
N ALA A 26 1.06 9.24 -7.47
CA ALA A 26 1.12 10.71 -7.56
C ALA A 26 2.01 11.37 -6.49
N GLU A 27 2.16 10.73 -5.32
CA GLU A 27 3.00 11.24 -4.22
C GLU A 27 4.50 11.01 -4.47
N MET A 28 4.88 10.20 -5.46
CA MET A 28 6.27 9.82 -5.75
C MET A 28 7.00 10.93 -6.53
N THR A 29 7.30 12.04 -5.86
CA THR A 29 7.82 13.27 -6.50
C THR A 29 9.17 13.11 -7.20
N ASN A 30 9.99 12.12 -6.82
CA ASN A 30 11.28 11.79 -7.44
C ASN A 30 11.19 10.73 -8.56
N VAL A 31 9.98 10.27 -8.90
CA VAL A 31 9.66 9.40 -10.03
C VAL A 31 9.11 10.27 -11.18
N PRO A 32 9.49 10.07 -12.45
CA PRO A 32 9.03 10.90 -13.56
C PRO A 32 7.51 10.84 -13.70
N ALA A 33 6.90 11.96 -14.13
CA ALA A 33 5.45 12.05 -14.29
C ALA A 33 4.90 10.98 -15.23
N GLU A 34 5.54 10.79 -16.39
CA GLU A 34 5.16 9.77 -17.37
C GLU A 34 5.14 8.36 -16.77
N LEU A 35 6.19 7.99 -16.03
CA LEU A 35 6.24 6.69 -15.34
C LEU A 35 5.14 6.55 -14.27
N ARG A 36 4.81 7.63 -13.53
CA ARG A 36 3.69 7.58 -12.57
C ARG A 36 2.35 7.32 -13.27
N GLU A 37 2.10 7.99 -14.40
CA GLU A 37 0.87 7.83 -15.18
C GLU A 37 0.75 6.42 -15.77
N GLU A 38 1.84 5.87 -16.30
CA GLU A 38 1.88 4.49 -16.80
C GLU A 38 1.59 3.48 -15.69
N LEU A 39 2.27 3.63 -14.55
CA LEU A 39 2.05 2.76 -13.39
C LEU A 39 0.60 2.85 -12.90
N HIS A 40 0.04 4.06 -12.82
CA HIS A 40 -1.34 4.26 -12.42
C HIS A 40 -2.34 3.57 -13.35
N ARG A 41 -2.07 3.56 -14.67
CA ARG A 41 -2.95 2.96 -15.67
C ARG A 41 -2.90 1.43 -15.69
N GLU A 42 -1.72 0.86 -15.51
CA GLU A 42 -1.49 -0.57 -15.75
C GLU A 42 -1.36 -1.39 -14.47
N LEU A 43 -1.09 -0.76 -13.33
CA LEU A 43 -0.84 -1.43 -12.06
C LEU A 43 -1.63 -0.75 -10.93
N PRO A 44 -2.70 -1.36 -10.42
CA PRO A 44 -3.38 -0.85 -9.23
C PRO A 44 -2.38 -0.75 -8.07
N PHE A 45 -2.33 0.42 -7.42
CA PHE A 45 -1.39 0.66 -6.33
C PHE A 45 -1.72 -0.18 -5.09
N SER A 46 -3.01 -0.31 -4.77
CA SER A 46 -3.55 -1.28 -3.82
C SER A 46 -4.71 -2.02 -4.49
N THR A 47 -4.85 -3.30 -4.17
CA THR A 47 -6.00 -4.12 -4.57
C THR A 47 -7.02 -4.31 -3.46
N LEU A 48 -6.73 -3.84 -2.24
CA LEU A 48 -7.63 -3.92 -1.10
C LEU A 48 -8.28 -2.57 -0.83
N GLU A 49 -9.61 -2.57 -0.79
CA GLU A 49 -10.41 -1.44 -0.31
C GLU A 49 -10.82 -1.66 1.14
N VAL A 50 -10.74 -0.63 1.97
CA VAL A 50 -11.27 -0.71 3.34
C VAL A 50 -12.78 -0.60 3.29
N GLU A 51 -13.48 -1.67 3.69
CA GLU A 51 -14.93 -1.69 3.79
C GLU A 51 -15.42 -1.25 5.18
N GLN A 52 -14.73 -1.69 6.23
CA GLN A 52 -15.06 -1.32 7.61
C GLN A 52 -13.81 -1.34 8.49
N GLU A 53 -13.74 -0.44 9.47
CA GLU A 53 -12.73 -0.46 10.52
C GLU A 53 -13.38 -0.35 11.90
N GLN A 54 -12.91 -1.15 12.86
CA GLN A 54 -13.34 -1.13 14.26
C GLN A 54 -12.11 -1.01 15.16
N ARG A 55 -12.20 -0.14 16.18
CA ARG A 55 -11.12 0.14 17.12
C ARG A 55 -11.52 -0.22 18.54
N ALA A 56 -10.74 -1.09 19.18
CA ALA A 56 -10.93 -1.48 20.57
C ALA A 56 -10.19 -0.53 21.53
N ARG A 57 -10.57 -0.57 22.82
CA ARG A 57 -9.99 0.29 23.86
C ARG A 57 -8.50 0.02 24.12
N ASP A 58 -8.04 -1.20 23.86
CA ASP A 58 -6.64 -1.62 24.01
C ASP A 58 -5.75 -1.14 22.83
N GLY A 59 -6.35 -0.55 21.79
CA GLY A 59 -5.67 -0.10 20.58
C GLY A 59 -5.64 -1.12 19.45
N THR A 60 -6.27 -2.29 19.64
CA THR A 60 -6.46 -3.27 18.56
C THR A 60 -7.36 -2.68 17.47
N VAL A 61 -6.95 -2.81 16.21
CA VAL A 61 -7.70 -2.34 15.04
C VAL A 61 -8.06 -3.55 14.19
N LYS A 62 -9.36 -3.78 14.00
CA LYS A 62 -9.90 -4.78 13.08
C LYS A 62 -10.37 -4.08 11.82
N THR A 63 -9.84 -4.47 10.67
CA THR A 63 -10.16 -3.89 9.37
C THR A 63 -10.71 -4.98 8.46
N LEU A 64 -11.92 -4.78 7.96
CA LEU A 64 -12.51 -5.56 6.89
C LEU A 64 -12.13 -4.89 5.57
N PHE A 65 -11.44 -5.65 4.72
CA PHE A 65 -11.09 -5.28 3.37
C PHE A 65 -11.98 -6.02 2.37
N ARG A 66 -12.15 -5.42 1.20
CA ARG A 66 -12.76 -6.04 0.03
C ARG A 66 -11.72 -6.14 -1.09
N THR A 67 -11.59 -7.34 -1.64
CA THR A 67 -10.74 -7.62 -2.80
C THR A 67 -11.42 -7.16 -4.09
N PRO A 68 -10.70 -7.05 -5.21
CA PRO A 68 -11.28 -6.59 -6.48
C PRO A 68 -12.38 -7.51 -7.03
N ASP A 69 -12.32 -8.80 -6.69
CA ASP A 69 -13.32 -9.83 -7.02
C ASP A 69 -14.44 -9.94 -5.98
N GLY A 70 -14.50 -9.01 -5.01
CA GLY A 70 -15.62 -8.88 -4.07
C GLY A 70 -15.54 -9.77 -2.83
N HIS A 71 -14.43 -10.48 -2.61
CA HIS A 71 -14.27 -11.32 -1.43
C HIS A 71 -13.83 -10.51 -0.20
N PRO A 72 -14.33 -10.84 1.00
CA PRO A 72 -13.90 -10.19 2.23
C PRO A 72 -12.56 -10.74 2.73
N VAL A 73 -11.68 -9.86 3.21
CA VAL A 73 -10.44 -10.19 3.93
C VAL A 73 -10.41 -9.42 5.24
N GLU A 74 -10.16 -10.10 6.36
CA GLU A 74 -10.07 -9.45 7.67
C GLU A 74 -8.62 -9.36 8.14
N GLY A 75 -8.17 -8.15 8.49
CA GLY A 75 -6.89 -7.91 9.14
C GLY A 75 -7.09 -7.41 10.58
N VAL A 76 -6.28 -7.94 11.50
CA VAL A 76 -6.28 -7.50 12.91
C VAL A 76 -4.90 -7.01 13.30
N LEU A 77 -4.77 -5.70 13.52
CA LEU A 77 -3.57 -5.07 14.05
C LEU A 77 -3.68 -4.99 15.57
N MET A 78 -2.95 -5.86 16.26
CA MET A 78 -2.83 -5.82 17.73
C MET A 78 -1.65 -4.94 18.13
N ARG A 79 -1.85 -4.07 19.11
CA ARG A 79 -0.79 -3.20 19.66
C ARG A 79 -0.36 -3.72 21.03
N TYR A 80 0.91 -4.11 21.14
CA TYR A 80 1.47 -4.54 22.41
C TYR A 80 2.28 -3.42 23.06
N ARG A 81 2.02 -3.15 24.34
CA ARG A 81 2.73 -2.11 25.12
C ARG A 81 4.07 -2.59 25.68
N ASP A 82 4.38 -3.88 25.58
CA ASP A 82 5.51 -4.56 26.24
C ASP A 82 6.73 -4.77 25.33
N GLY A 83 6.80 -4.06 24.20
CA GLY A 83 7.96 -4.11 23.29
C GLY A 83 7.97 -5.29 22.32
N ARG A 84 6.98 -6.20 22.38
CA ARG A 84 6.71 -7.14 21.29
C ARG A 84 6.25 -6.33 20.08
N ARG A 85 7.04 -6.31 19.01
CA ARG A 85 6.65 -5.60 17.79
C ARG A 85 5.52 -6.36 17.10
N SER A 86 4.47 -5.62 16.72
CA SER A 86 3.51 -6.02 15.68
C SER A 86 4.16 -5.90 14.31
#